data_AF-A0A929K634-F1
#
_entry.id   AF-A0A929K634-F1
#
_cell.length_a   1.000
_cell.length_b   1.000
_cell.length_c   1.000
_cell.angle_alpha   90.00
_cell.angle_beta   90.00
_cell.angle_gamma   90.00
#
_symmetry.space_group_name_H-M   'P 1'
#
loop_
_entity.id
_entity.type
_entity.pdbx_description
1 polymer ?
#
loop_
_entity_poly.entity_id
_entity_poly.type
_entity_poly.pdbx_seq_one_letter_code
_entity_poly.pdbx_strand_id
1 'polypeptide(L)'
;MAQQVKLAEALLRRKELNGKVEVLKSIQDRDLFEVRATRKPITDSIDDVIAQVPKLTASQVTAEFDFYARQLRLVDAAIQQANWTTSIEIPDAVMSDYASVAKPK
;
A
#
# COMPACT_ATOMS: atom_id res chain seq x y z
N MET A 1 -1.13 9.88 -22.45
CA MET A 1 -2.53 9.71 -22.89
C MET A 1 -3.41 9.71 -21.66
N ALA A 2 -4.46 10.52 -21.62
CA ALA A 2 -5.43 10.52 -20.51
C ALA A 2 -6.52 9.49 -20.83
N GLN A 3 -6.77 8.57 -19.91
CA GLN A 3 -7.80 7.54 -20.08
C GLN A 3 -9.04 7.93 -19.28
N GLN A 4 -10.20 7.87 -19.94
CA GLN A 4 -11.48 8.13 -19.29
C GLN A 4 -11.97 6.83 -18.63
N VAL A 5 -12.18 6.87 -17.32
CA VAL A 5 -12.62 5.75 -16.48
C VAL A 5 -13.79 6.19 -15.60
N LYS A 6 -14.65 5.25 -15.22
CA LYS A 6 -15.79 5.55 -14.33
C LYS A 6 -15.30 5.82 -12.90
N LEU A 7 -16.00 6.67 -12.14
CA LEU A 7 -15.66 6.95 -10.73
C LEU A 7 -15.62 5.66 -9.89
N ALA A 8 -16.54 4.73 -10.14
CA ALA A 8 -16.56 3.43 -9.47
C ALA A 8 -15.29 2.60 -9.72
N GLU A 9 -14.75 2.61 -10.95
CA GLU A 9 -13.51 1.92 -11.30
C GLU A 9 -12.30 2.59 -10.62
N ALA A 10 -12.29 3.92 -10.56
CA ALA A 10 -11.28 4.67 -9.82
C ALA A 10 -11.31 4.35 -8.31
N LEU A 11 -12.50 4.24 -7.71
CA LEU A 11 -12.68 3.86 -6.30
C LEU A 11 -12.21 2.43 -6.01
N LEU A 12 -12.51 1.49 -6.90
CA LEU A 12 -12.00 0.12 -6.81
C LEU A 12 -10.47 0.11 -6.89
N ARG A 13 -9.92 0.84 -7.87
CA ARG A 13 -8.47 0.95 -8.06
C ARG A 13 -7.77 1.57 -6.86
N ARG A 14 -8.36 2.59 -6.22
CA ARG A 14 -7.87 3.16 -4.96
C ARG A 14 -7.76 2.08 -3.87
N LYS A 15 -8.81 1.26 -3.71
CA LYS A 15 -8.83 0.19 -2.70
C LYS A 15 -7.71 -0.84 -2.96
N GLU A 16 -7.53 -1.26 -4.21
CA GLU A 16 -6.45 -2.18 -4.59
C GLU A 16 -5.07 -1.60 -4.32
N LEU A 17 -4.83 -0.36 -4.75
CA LEU A 17 -3.55 0.33 -4.55
C LEU A 17 -3.24 0.51 -3.07
N ASN A 18 -4.24 0.87 -2.26
CA ASN A 18 -4.06 0.96 -0.81
C ASN A 18 -3.70 -0.40 -0.20
N GLY A 19 -4.37 -1.48 -0.63
CA GLY A 19 -4.02 -2.84 -0.20
C GLY A 19 -2.58 -3.22 -0.56
N LYS A 20 -2.11 -2.88 -1.75
CA LYS A 20 -0.71 -3.13 -2.16
C LYS A 20 0.29 -2.33 -1.34
N VAL A 21 0.01 -1.05 -1.08
CA VAL A 21 0.86 -0.18 -0.26
C VAL A 21 0.95 -0.70 1.18
N GLU A 22 -0.16 -1.13 1.78
CA GLU A 22 -0.17 -1.71 3.12
C GLU A 22 0.59 -3.04 3.20
N VAL A 23 0.46 -3.91 2.20
CA VAL A 23 1.25 -5.15 2.11
C VAL A 23 2.74 -4.82 2.06
N LEU A 24 3.15 -3.91 1.17
CA LEU A 24 4.56 -3.53 1.03
C LEU A 24 5.12 -2.85 2.28
N LYS A 25 4.31 -2.09 3.00
CA LYS A 25 4.65 -1.48 4.30
C LYS A 25 4.85 -2.51 5.41
N SER A 26 4.17 -3.65 5.32
CA SER A 26 4.25 -4.73 6.31
C SER A 26 5.47 -5.65 6.14
N ILE A 27 6.17 -5.58 5.01
CA ILE A 27 7.37 -6.37 4.75
C ILE A 27 8.48 -5.87 5.69
N GLN A 28 8.93 -6.74 6.60
CA GLN A 28 10.04 -6.46 7.53
C GLN A 28 11.35 -7.02 6.99
N ASP A 29 12.49 -6.55 7.52
CA ASP A 29 13.82 -7.04 7.11
C ASP A 29 13.94 -8.57 7.23
N ARG A 30 13.28 -9.19 8.21
CA ARG A 30 13.26 -10.67 8.35
C ARG A 30 12.65 -11.40 7.16
N ASP A 31 11.76 -10.75 6.42
CA ASP A 31 11.08 -11.31 5.25
C ASP A 31 11.95 -11.16 3.98
N LEU A 32 12.98 -10.30 4.04
CA LEU A 32 13.94 -10.07 2.96
C LEU A 32 15.08 -11.11 2.94
N PHE A 33 15.36 -11.78 4.06
CA PHE A 33 16.47 -12.72 4.19
C PHE A 33 16.00 -14.15 4.50
N GLU A 34 16.53 -15.13 3.76
CA GLU A 34 16.42 -16.54 4.14
C GLU A 34 17.72 -16.99 4.82
N VAL A 35 17.60 -17.49 6.04
CA VAL A 35 18.73 -18.09 6.76
C VAL A 35 18.94 -19.50 6.24
N ARG A 36 20.02 -19.73 5.47
CA ARG A 36 20.44 -21.07 5.05
C ARG A 36 21.60 -21.51 5.93
N ALA A 37 21.32 -22.39 6.88
CA ALA A 37 22.34 -23.07 7.65
C ALA A 37 22.75 -24.34 6.89
N THR A 38 24.04 -24.48 6.57
CA THR A 38 24.59 -25.71 5.97
C THR A 38 25.73 -26.20 6.84
N ARG A 39 25.65 -27.44 7.33
CA ARG A 39 26.77 -28.11 8.00
C ARG A 39 27.79 -28.52 6.98
N LYS A 40 28.97 -27.91 7.02
CA LYS A 40 30.09 -28.24 6.16
C LYS A 40 31.36 -28.16 7.01
N PRO A 41 32.14 -29.25 7.17
CA PRO A 41 33.38 -29.21 7.92
C PRO A 41 34.37 -28.31 7.16
N ILE A 42 34.67 -27.13 7.71
CA ILE A 42 35.66 -26.21 7.17
C ILE A 42 36.78 -26.15 8.20
N THR A 43 37.70 -27.12 8.13
CA THR A 43 38.88 -27.30 9.01
C THR A 43 38.59 -27.50 10.51
N ASP A 44 39.55 -28.05 11.26
CA ASP A 44 39.43 -28.71 12.58
C ASP A 44 38.87 -27.86 13.76
N SER A 45 38.27 -26.69 13.54
CA SER A 45 37.75 -25.84 14.61
C SER A 45 36.49 -25.02 14.31
N ILE A 46 35.85 -25.14 13.14
CA ILE A 46 34.55 -24.48 12.86
C ILE A 46 33.62 -25.40 12.03
N ASP A 47 32.53 -25.85 12.64
CA ASP A 47 31.61 -26.85 12.08
C ASP A 47 30.35 -26.30 11.38
N ASP A 48 29.99 -25.02 11.62
CA ASP A 48 28.72 -24.44 11.14
C ASP A 48 28.93 -23.16 10.33
N VAL A 49 28.36 -23.11 9.12
CA VAL A 49 28.25 -21.88 8.30
C VAL A 49 26.78 -21.48 8.20
N ILE A 50 26.46 -20.32 8.78
CA ILE A 50 25.14 -19.68 8.66
C ILE A 50 25.26 -18.57 7.63
N ALA A 51 24.66 -18.76 6.44
CA ALA A 51 24.61 -17.74 5.40
C ALA A 51 23.20 -17.16 5.29
N GLN A 52 23.08 -15.83 5.32
CA GLN A 52 21.82 -15.13 5.03
C GLN A 52 21.79 -14.80 3.54
N VAL A 53 20.84 -15.37 2.80
CA VAL A 53 20.67 -15.09 1.37
C VAL A 53 19.50 -14.11 1.20
N PRO A 54 19.72 -12.91 0.62
CA PRO A 54 18.64 -11.98 0.35
C PRO A 54 17.74 -12.50 -0.77
N LYS A 55 16.42 -12.58 -0.51
CA LYS A 55 15.39 -12.96 -1.49
C LYS A 55 15.00 -11.81 -2.41
N LEU A 56 14.98 -10.61 -1.84
CA LEU A 56 14.72 -9.35 -2.52
C LEU A 56 15.69 -8.32 -1.97
N THR A 57 16.11 -7.38 -2.82
CA THR A 57 16.86 -6.23 -2.33
C THR A 57 15.90 -5.22 -1.70
N ALA A 58 16.29 -4.61 -0.58
CA ALA A 58 15.49 -3.55 0.05
C ALA A 58 15.15 -2.42 -0.95
N SER A 59 16.08 -2.10 -1.85
CA SER A 59 15.88 -1.11 -2.92
C SER A 59 14.73 -1.44 -3.86
N GLN A 60 14.46 -2.71 -4.15
CA GLN A 60 13.33 -3.13 -5.00
C GLN A 60 11.99 -2.93 -4.28
N VAL A 61 11.92 -3.27 -2.99
CA VAL A 61 10.71 -3.09 -2.18
C VAL A 61 10.37 -1.61 -2.03
N THR A 62 11.37 -0.76 -1.76
CA THR A 62 11.18 0.69 -1.69
C THR A 62 10.73 1.28 -3.03
N ALA A 63 11.35 0.88 -4.14
CA ALA A 63 10.97 1.38 -5.47
C ALA A 63 9.52 0.99 -5.84
N GLU A 64 9.11 -0.22 -5.50
CA GLU A 64 7.75 -0.69 -5.76
C GLU A 64 6.73 -0.03 -4.84
N PHE A 65 7.08 0.21 -3.57
CA PHE A 65 6.28 1.01 -2.64
C PHE A 65 6.05 2.43 -3.16
N ASP A 66 7.13 3.13 -3.55
CA ASP A 66 7.06 4.50 -4.05
C ASP A 66 6.22 4.60 -5.33
N PHE A 67 6.32 3.59 -6.21
CA PHE A 67 5.54 3.51 -7.42
C PHE A 67 4.03 3.42 -7.14
N TYR A 68 3.60 2.50 -6.26
CA TYR A 68 2.18 2.35 -5.93
C TYR A 68 1.66 3.51 -5.08
N ALA A 69 2.47 4.05 -4.16
CA ALA A 69 2.10 5.22 -3.35
C ALA A 69 1.87 6.46 -4.24
N ARG A 70 2.70 6.67 -5.26
CA ARG A 70 2.49 7.74 -6.24
C ARG A 70 1.20 7.54 -7.04
N GLN A 71 0.94 6.33 -7.51
CA GLN A 71 -0.31 6.03 -8.24
C GLN A 71 -1.54 6.27 -7.38
N LEU A 72 -1.49 5.85 -6.11
CA LEU A 72 -2.58 6.05 -5.16
C LEU A 72 -2.91 7.53 -5.01
N ARG A 73 -1.89 8.38 -4.82
CA ARG A 73 -2.08 9.84 -4.73
C ARG A 73 -2.71 10.46 -5.97
N LEU A 74 -2.30 10.01 -7.16
CA LEU A 74 -2.84 10.52 -8.42
C LEU A 74 -4.32 10.15 -8.59
N VAL A 75 -4.68 8.90 -8.27
CA VAL A 75 -6.09 8.44 -8.30
C VAL A 75 -6.91 9.18 -7.25
N ASP A 76 -6.38 9.37 -6.04
CA ASP A 76 -7.06 10.12 -4.99
C ASP A 76 -7.31 11.57 -5.38
N ALA A 77 -6.32 12.26 -5.95
CA ALA A 77 -6.51 13.63 -6.41
C ALA A 77 -7.64 13.73 -7.45
N ALA A 78 -7.69 12.79 -8.40
CA ALA A 78 -8.75 12.74 -9.42
C ALA A 78 -10.14 12.47 -8.80
N ILE A 79 -10.23 11.55 -7.83
CA ILE A 79 -11.46 11.27 -7.09
C ILE A 79 -11.92 12.49 -6.30
N GLN A 80 -11.00 13.19 -5.62
CA GLN A 80 -11.35 14.37 -4.84
C GLN A 80 -11.86 15.50 -5.73
N GLN A 81 -11.21 15.71 -6.88
CA GLN A 81 -11.71 16.66 -7.87
C GLN A 81 -13.13 16.30 -8.33
N ALA A 82 -13.40 15.03 -8.62
CA ALA A 82 -14.73 14.57 -9.03
C ALA A 82 -15.77 14.73 -7.91
N ASN A 83 -15.40 14.46 -6.65
CA ASN A 83 -16.27 14.61 -5.49
C ASN A 83 -16.61 16.08 -5.21
N TRP A 84 -15.71 17.02 -5.51
CA TRP A 84 -15.98 18.45 -5.35
C TRP A 84 -16.88 19.04 -6.44
N THR A 85 -16.90 18.45 -7.63
CA THR A 85 -17.70 18.96 -8.74
C THR A 85 -19.06 18.29 -8.88
N THR A 86 -19.25 17.12 -8.27
CA THR A 86 -20.46 16.32 -8.43
C THR A 86 -21.33 16.41 -7.17
N SER A 87 -22.47 17.08 -7.29
CA SER A 87 -23.51 17.05 -6.27
C SER A 87 -24.38 15.81 -6.42
N ILE A 88 -24.76 15.21 -5.30
CA ILE A 88 -25.68 14.07 -5.25
C ILE A 88 -26.83 14.39 -4.29
N GLU A 89 -28.04 13.97 -4.67
CA GLU A 89 -29.22 14.06 -3.81
C GLU A 89 -29.32 12.78 -2.98
N ILE A 90 -29.40 12.91 -1.66
CA ILE A 90 -29.51 11.80 -0.72
C ILE A 90 -30.67 12.09 0.23
N PRO A 91 -31.48 11.09 0.64
CA PRO A 91 -32.52 11.31 1.63
C PRO A 91 -31.97 11.88 2.95
N ASP A 92 -32.65 12.88 3.52
CA ASP A 92 -32.24 13.58 4.75
C ASP A 92 -31.98 12.65 5.93
N ALA A 93 -32.70 11.52 6.00
CA ALA A 93 -32.51 10.52 7.04
C ALA A 93 -31.07 10.00 7.13
N VAL A 94 -30.36 9.93 6.00
CA VAL A 94 -28.99 9.38 5.89
C VAL A 94 -27.93 10.34 6.45
N MET A 95 -28.20 11.65 6.46
CA MET A 95 -27.24 12.69 6.90
C MET A 95 -27.60 13.30 8.26
N SER A 96 -28.64 12.76 8.91
CA SER A 96 -29.23 13.32 10.13
C SER A 96 -28.26 13.34 11.34
N ASP A 97 -27.35 12.37 11.43
CA ASP A 97 -26.30 12.27 12.44
C ASP A 97 -25.15 13.25 12.19
N TYR A 98 -24.73 13.41 10.93
CA TYR A 98 -23.62 14.28 10.54
C TYR A 98 -23.92 15.78 10.77
N ALA A 99 -25.14 16.22 10.49
CA ALA A 99 -25.55 17.61 10.67
C ALA A 99 -25.53 18.07 12.14
N SER A 100 -25.66 17.14 13.09
CA SER A 100 -25.71 17.45 14.52
C SER A 100 -24.35 17.85 15.12
N VAL A 101 -23.24 17.45 14.48
CA VAL A 101 -21.86 17.68 14.95
C VAL A 101 -21.33 19.07 14.54
N ALA A 102 -21.92 19.68 13.50
CA ALA A 102 -21.42 20.91 12.89
C ALA A 102 -21.82 22.21 13.60
N LYS A 103 -22.62 22.17 14.67
CA LYS A 103 -22.95 23.37 15.47
C LYS A 103 -22.02 23.48 16.68
N PRO A 104 -20.95 24.30 16.65
CA PRO A 104 -20.35 24.76 17.88
C PRO A 104 -21.37 25.61 18.64
N LYS A 105 -21.48 25.38 19.95
CA LYS A 105 -22.26 26.23 20.87
C LYS A 105 -21.73 27.65 20.91
#